data_AF-A0A1J5FII7-F1
#
_entry.id   AF-A0A1J5FII7-F1
#
_cell.length_a   1.000
_cell.length_b   1.000
_cell.length_c   1.000
_cell.angle_alpha   90.00
_cell.angle_beta   90.00
_cell.angle_gamma   90.00
#
_symmetry.space_group_name_H-M   'P 1'
#
loop_
_entity.id
_entity.type
_entity.pdbx_description
1 polymer ?
#
loop_
_entity_poly.entity_id
_entity_poly.type
_entity_poly.pdbx_seq_one_letter_code
_entity_poly.pdbx_strand_id
1 'polypeptide(L)'
;MRYNINIQHLQKDQKYPDAISFLSSIIKGDLPSKTILANLYGAELVEIVYSFIKNFLQDKSYSKRTPRLHQSAPSEIDEQRTALETNSNFQAIQSKLLFNQLPDEGSFEPLYGEYSAAIRKVFGLFIQLGLIRLCGISATAHYNRVAGAVWGLKMDNENIHKYTAVAGLHDAIEDLLNILKDKKGRVYGIHRYDEFVEDFIPKELQEHVKLLTNNYDLILGHINQQFIKTDRSMTKKNLLNAIEVQHRRNSGELGLHFEKMHELLYNSDIKEDIYKNAKWRCYENLYIHDMAISTKEMNDYRTFQIKAVDLLDNAHGRDSLSMEGRIRNIIKLGIWASQGYNLQSDWLPLNDFVMEVYEEALVHAEHLVIKDLFEPQSQQDFLVSALIKFEKLSPIFYSDYKH
;
A
#
# COMPACT_ATOMS: atom_id res chain seq x y z
N MET A 1 19.17 -5.98 7.93
CA MET A 1 19.61 -4.70 7.33
C MET A 1 18.35 -4.07 6.77
N ARG A 2 17.86 -2.97 7.37
CA ARG A 2 16.49 -2.48 7.18
C ARG A 2 16.24 -1.88 5.79
N TYR A 3 17.08 -0.93 5.37
CA TYR A 3 16.88 -0.20 4.12
C TYR A 3 17.65 -0.77 2.93
N ASN A 4 17.16 -0.53 1.71
CA ASN A 4 17.85 -0.93 0.49
C ASN A 4 19.21 -0.21 0.31
N ILE A 5 20.05 -0.77 -0.57
CA ILE A 5 21.41 -0.27 -0.79
C ILE A 5 21.45 1.19 -1.31
N ASN A 6 20.42 1.63 -2.04
CA ASN A 6 20.34 2.99 -2.58
C ASN A 6 20.18 4.03 -1.47
N ILE A 7 19.32 3.75 -0.48
CA ILE A 7 19.15 4.62 0.69
C ILE A 7 20.44 4.67 1.50
N GLN A 8 21.07 3.52 1.72
CA GLN A 8 22.32 3.46 2.47
C GLN A 8 23.48 4.19 1.78
N HIS A 9 23.59 4.07 0.45
CA HIS A 9 24.57 4.82 -0.31
C HIS A 9 24.32 6.32 -0.23
N LEU A 10 23.05 6.75 -0.34
CA LEU A 10 22.67 8.15 -0.19
C LEU A 10 23.05 8.69 1.21
N GLN A 11 22.78 7.90 2.26
CA GLN A 11 23.09 8.25 3.65
C GLN A 11 24.59 8.37 3.94
N LYS A 12 25.44 7.75 3.12
CA LYS A 12 26.91 7.82 3.24
C LYS A 12 27.52 8.98 2.44
N ASP A 13 26.72 9.70 1.64
CA ASP A 13 27.19 10.86 0.91
C ASP A 13 27.59 12.00 1.86
N GLN A 14 28.69 12.69 1.56
CA GLN A 14 29.19 13.79 2.39
C GLN A 14 28.20 14.97 2.46
N LYS A 15 27.34 15.13 1.45
CA LYS A 15 26.30 16.16 1.40
C LYS A 15 25.02 15.78 2.16
N TYR A 16 24.90 14.54 2.64
CA TYR A 16 23.68 14.05 3.28
C TYR A 16 23.25 14.84 4.52
N PRO A 17 24.15 15.25 5.43
CA PRO A 17 23.78 16.08 6.56
C PRO A 17 23.15 17.42 6.13
N ASP A 18 23.71 18.06 5.10
CA ASP A 18 23.18 19.33 4.57
C ASP A 18 21.83 19.14 3.88
N ALA A 19 21.61 18.02 3.18
CA ALA A 19 20.34 17.72 2.53
C ALA A 19 19.21 17.41 3.52
N ILE A 20 19.53 16.68 4.59
CA ILE A 20 18.62 16.47 5.72
C ILE A 20 18.29 17.81 6.40
N SER A 21 19.30 18.66 6.60
CA SER A 21 19.09 19.99 7.18
C SER A 21 18.22 20.87 6.29
N PHE A 22 18.46 20.84 4.97
CA PHE A 22 17.60 21.48 3.97
C PHE A 22 16.16 21.01 4.10
N LEU A 23 15.91 19.69 4.05
CA LEU A 23 14.57 19.14 4.12
C LEU A 23 13.90 19.47 5.46
N SER A 24 14.64 19.41 6.56
CA SER A 24 14.17 19.79 7.89
C SER A 24 13.72 21.25 7.97
N SER A 25 14.44 22.17 7.33
CA SER A 25 14.01 23.58 7.22
C SER A 25 12.70 23.69 6.44
N ILE A 26 12.60 23.03 5.28
CA ILE A 26 11.37 23.04 4.48
C ILE A 26 10.18 22.47 5.24
N ILE A 27 10.36 21.35 5.96
CA ILE A 27 9.31 20.75 6.81
C ILE A 27 8.85 21.75 7.89
N LYS A 28 9.75 22.52 8.49
CA LYS A 28 9.38 23.54 9.49
C LYS A 28 8.76 24.80 8.87
N GLY A 29 8.77 24.94 7.55
CA GLY A 29 8.37 26.15 6.86
C GLY A 29 9.43 27.26 6.92
N ASP A 30 10.67 26.91 7.25
CA ASP A 30 11.80 27.82 7.36
C ASP A 30 12.65 27.81 6.08
N LEU A 31 13.35 28.92 5.84
CA LEU A 31 14.35 28.99 4.78
C LEU A 31 15.63 28.24 5.20
N PRO A 32 16.16 27.32 4.37
CA PRO A 32 17.47 26.73 4.60
C PRO A 32 18.56 27.81 4.69
N SER A 33 19.57 27.59 5.52
CA SER A 33 20.68 28.54 5.64
C SER A 33 21.46 28.66 4.33
N LYS A 34 22.01 29.86 4.05
CA LYS A 34 22.84 30.07 2.85
C LYS A 34 24.07 29.14 2.81
N THR A 35 24.60 28.73 3.96
CA THR A 35 25.69 27.75 4.05
C THR A 35 25.26 26.39 3.54
N ILE A 36 24.10 25.89 3.96
CA ILE A 36 23.54 24.62 3.46
C ILE A 36 23.35 24.68 1.95
N LEU A 37 22.79 25.79 1.44
CA LEU A 37 22.58 25.97 0.01
C LEU A 37 23.92 26.03 -0.76
N ALA A 38 24.93 26.68 -0.22
CA ALA A 38 26.27 26.75 -0.82
C ALA A 38 26.93 25.37 -0.88
N ASN A 39 26.75 24.53 0.13
CA ASN A 39 27.30 23.18 0.15
C ASN A 39 26.61 22.24 -0.85
N LEU A 40 25.29 22.37 -1.00
CA LEU A 40 24.52 21.55 -1.94
C LEU A 40 24.74 21.97 -3.40
N TYR A 41 24.62 23.28 -3.67
CA TYR A 41 24.50 23.84 -5.02
C TYR A 41 25.69 24.70 -5.47
N GLY A 42 26.62 25.04 -4.57
CA GLY A 42 27.71 25.97 -4.85
C GLY A 42 27.35 27.44 -4.58
N ALA A 43 28.36 28.25 -4.27
CA ALA A 43 28.21 29.64 -3.83
C ALA A 43 27.49 30.53 -4.86
N GLU A 44 27.70 30.28 -6.15
CA GLU A 44 27.14 31.08 -7.25
C GLU A 44 25.61 30.98 -7.36
N LEU A 45 25.02 29.86 -6.91
CA LEU A 45 23.59 29.59 -7.06
C LEU A 45 22.77 29.89 -5.80
N VAL A 46 23.42 30.23 -4.68
CA VAL A 46 22.77 30.41 -3.38
C VAL A 46 21.60 31.39 -3.42
N GLU A 47 21.80 32.60 -3.96
CA GLU A 47 20.74 33.63 -3.96
C GLU A 47 19.55 33.26 -4.84
N ILE A 48 19.81 32.56 -5.96
CA ILE A 48 18.77 32.09 -6.88
C ILE A 48 17.93 31.01 -6.18
N VAL A 49 18.59 29.99 -5.64
CA VAL A 49 17.94 28.89 -4.91
C VAL A 49 17.18 29.40 -3.70
N TYR A 50 17.78 30.30 -2.92
CA TYR A 50 17.16 30.90 -1.73
C TYR A 50 15.87 31.64 -2.10
N SER A 51 15.91 32.44 -3.17
CA SER A 51 14.73 33.17 -3.66
C SER A 51 13.63 32.24 -4.16
N PHE A 52 14.01 31.14 -4.84
CA PHE A 52 13.06 30.12 -5.30
C PHE A 52 12.31 29.46 -4.13
N ILE A 53 13.05 29.02 -3.11
CA ILE A 53 12.48 28.40 -1.92
C ILE A 53 11.59 29.38 -1.16
N LYS A 54 12.01 30.65 -1.06
CA LYS A 54 11.21 31.70 -0.42
C LYS A 54 9.85 31.85 -1.08
N ASN A 55 9.80 31.87 -2.41
CA ASN A 55 8.53 31.94 -3.14
C ASN A 55 7.69 30.67 -2.94
N PHE A 56 8.31 29.49 -2.95
CA PHE A 56 7.61 28.23 -2.67
C PHE A 56 6.95 28.21 -1.28
N LEU A 57 7.62 28.76 -0.26
CA LEU A 57 7.12 28.79 1.12
C LEU A 57 6.07 29.89 1.36
N GLN A 58 6.05 30.97 0.57
CA GLN A 58 5.14 32.10 0.78
C GLN A 58 3.65 31.72 0.75
N ASP A 59 3.29 30.73 -0.06
CA ASP A 59 1.90 30.31 -0.26
C ASP A 59 1.49 29.10 0.60
N LYS A 60 2.33 28.69 1.55
CA LYS A 60 2.16 27.40 2.25
C LYS A 60 2.14 27.55 3.77
N SER A 61 1.14 26.95 4.40
CA SER A 61 0.94 26.97 5.86
C SER A 61 1.72 25.86 6.58
N TYR A 62 2.93 25.53 6.13
CA TYR A 62 3.73 24.43 6.71
C TYR A 62 4.13 24.69 8.16
N SER A 63 4.45 25.94 8.50
CA SER A 63 4.82 26.36 9.87
C SER A 63 3.73 26.16 10.92
N LYS A 64 2.48 25.91 10.50
CA LYS A 64 1.35 25.62 11.40
C LYS A 64 1.11 24.13 11.62
N ARG A 65 1.82 23.27 10.89
CA ARG A 65 1.70 21.81 10.98
C ARG A 65 2.75 21.28 11.94
N THR A 66 2.45 20.17 12.60
CA THR A 66 3.40 19.49 13.49
C THR A 66 4.25 18.52 12.67
N PRO A 67 5.57 18.72 12.58
CA PRO A 67 6.45 17.77 11.91
C PRO A 67 6.39 16.40 12.57
N ARG A 68 6.33 15.35 11.76
CA ARG A 68 6.54 13.99 12.24
C ARG A 68 8.02 13.79 12.53
N LEU A 69 8.32 13.10 13.62
CA LEU A 69 9.68 12.79 14.04
C LEU A 69 9.98 11.32 13.79
N HIS A 70 11.23 11.02 13.41
CA HIS A 70 11.75 9.66 13.44
C HIS A 70 11.64 9.07 14.85
N GLN A 71 11.31 7.79 14.90
CA GLN A 71 11.20 7.04 16.16
C GLN A 71 12.12 5.83 16.10
N SER A 72 12.53 5.35 17.28
CA SER A 72 13.20 4.05 17.37
C SER A 72 12.17 2.95 17.12
N ALA A 73 11.91 2.65 15.85
CA ALA A 73 10.95 1.65 15.44
C ALA A 73 11.56 0.24 15.36
N PRO A 74 10.83 -0.81 15.76
CA PRO A 74 11.17 -2.19 15.44
C PRO A 74 11.33 -2.41 13.92
N SER A 75 11.91 -3.56 13.57
CA SER A 75 12.09 -4.02 12.19
C SER A 75 11.66 -5.47 12.01
N GLU A 76 10.59 -5.89 12.71
CA GLU A 76 10.17 -7.29 12.75
C GLU A 76 9.76 -7.79 11.37
N ILE A 77 8.97 -7.01 10.63
CA ILE A 77 8.50 -7.39 9.29
C ILE A 77 9.70 -7.51 8.36
N ASP A 78 10.60 -6.53 8.37
CA ASP A 78 11.81 -6.54 7.53
C ASP A 78 12.79 -7.66 7.89
N GLU A 79 12.94 -7.97 9.18
CA GLU A 79 13.77 -9.08 9.66
C GLU A 79 13.22 -10.43 9.18
N GLN A 80 11.92 -10.66 9.30
CA GLN A 80 11.32 -11.91 8.83
C GLN A 80 11.41 -12.04 7.32
N ARG A 81 11.19 -10.96 6.58
CA ARG A 81 11.37 -10.94 5.12
C ARG A 81 12.81 -11.26 4.73
N THR A 82 13.78 -10.68 5.42
CA THR A 82 15.21 -10.99 5.20
C THR A 82 15.53 -12.45 5.52
N ALA A 83 14.93 -13.02 6.57
CA ALA A 83 15.13 -14.42 6.95
C ALA A 83 14.59 -15.41 5.90
N LEU A 84 13.55 -15.05 5.14
CA LEU A 84 13.03 -15.89 4.06
C LEU A 84 14.01 -16.03 2.89
N GLU A 85 14.88 -15.03 2.66
CA GLU A 85 15.88 -15.07 1.59
C GLU A 85 16.90 -16.20 1.78
N THR A 86 17.11 -16.65 3.02
CA THR A 86 18.04 -17.74 3.35
C THR A 86 17.33 -19.06 3.66
N ASN A 87 15.99 -19.10 3.65
CA ASN A 87 15.21 -20.31 3.89
C ASN A 87 15.07 -21.15 2.61
N SER A 88 15.82 -22.26 2.53
CA SER A 88 15.86 -23.13 1.34
C SER A 88 14.50 -23.70 0.93
N ASN A 89 13.67 -24.09 1.89
CA ASN A 89 12.34 -24.64 1.61
C ASN A 89 11.42 -23.56 1.03
N PHE A 90 11.43 -22.38 1.62
CA PHE A 90 10.69 -21.23 1.09
C PHE A 90 11.16 -20.86 -0.32
N GLN A 91 12.48 -20.77 -0.52
CA GLN A 91 13.07 -20.42 -1.82
C GLN A 91 12.76 -21.43 -2.93
N ALA A 92 12.63 -22.73 -2.59
CA ALA A 92 12.22 -23.75 -3.55
C ALA A 92 10.79 -23.53 -4.07
N ILE A 93 9.85 -23.20 -3.17
CA ILE A 93 8.46 -22.85 -3.52
C ILE A 93 8.45 -21.54 -4.32
N GLN A 94 9.12 -20.51 -3.79
CA GLN A 94 9.17 -19.18 -4.37
C GLN A 94 9.73 -19.19 -5.79
N SER A 95 10.80 -19.95 -6.03
CA SER A 95 11.42 -20.09 -7.36
C SER A 95 10.46 -20.69 -8.37
N LYS A 96 9.74 -21.77 -8.00
CA LYS A 96 8.72 -22.37 -8.88
C LYS A 96 7.63 -21.36 -9.23
N LEU A 97 7.10 -20.65 -8.23
CA LEU A 97 6.05 -19.65 -8.43
C LEU A 97 6.50 -18.46 -9.30
N LEU A 98 7.75 -17.99 -9.15
CA LEU A 98 8.32 -16.94 -10.01
C LEU A 98 8.31 -17.34 -11.49
N PHE A 99 8.49 -18.63 -11.80
CA PHE A 99 8.43 -19.18 -13.15
C PHE A 99 7.06 -19.75 -13.53
N ASN A 100 6.00 -19.36 -12.81
CA ASN A 100 4.62 -19.83 -13.04
C ASN A 100 4.49 -21.37 -13.02
N GLN A 101 5.29 -22.03 -12.20
CA GLN A 101 5.21 -23.46 -11.95
C GLN A 101 4.50 -23.68 -10.61
N LEU A 102 3.47 -24.51 -10.61
CA LEU A 102 2.73 -24.82 -9.39
C LEU A 102 3.49 -25.88 -8.57
N PRO A 103 3.91 -25.58 -7.34
CA PRO A 103 4.51 -26.57 -6.43
C PRO A 103 3.55 -27.72 -6.10
N ASP A 104 4.13 -28.83 -5.67
CA ASP A 104 3.37 -29.97 -5.16
C ASP A 104 2.74 -29.63 -3.81
N GLU A 105 1.62 -30.26 -3.49
CA GLU A 105 0.85 -29.96 -2.27
C GLU A 105 1.69 -30.12 -0.99
N GLY A 106 2.46 -31.20 -0.88
CA GLY A 106 3.36 -31.42 0.25
C GLY A 106 4.47 -30.37 0.39
N SER A 107 4.76 -29.58 -0.64
CA SER A 107 5.66 -28.43 -0.52
C SER A 107 5.01 -27.26 0.22
N PHE A 108 3.69 -27.13 0.16
CA PHE A 108 2.94 -26.06 0.82
C PHE A 108 2.61 -26.36 2.28
N GLU A 109 2.51 -27.64 2.66
CA GLU A 109 2.15 -28.09 4.02
C GLU A 109 2.94 -27.41 5.16
N PRO A 110 4.28 -27.26 5.08
CA PRO A 110 5.03 -26.62 6.17
C PRO A 110 4.61 -25.15 6.42
N LEU A 111 4.16 -24.46 5.37
CA LEU A 111 3.79 -23.05 5.43
C LEU A 111 2.29 -22.90 5.74
N TYR A 112 1.44 -23.61 5.01
CA TYR A 112 -0.01 -23.41 5.00
C TYR A 112 -0.80 -24.49 5.77
N GLY A 113 -0.17 -25.57 6.24
CA GLY A 113 -0.83 -26.62 7.02
C GLY A 113 -2.03 -27.22 6.30
N GLU A 114 -3.17 -27.31 7.00
CA GLU A 114 -4.44 -27.81 6.47
C GLU A 114 -4.99 -27.01 5.28
N TYR A 115 -4.56 -25.76 5.09
CA TYR A 115 -5.00 -24.89 4.00
C TYR A 115 -4.23 -25.10 2.69
N SER A 116 -3.24 -25.99 2.66
CA SER A 116 -2.35 -26.21 1.51
C SER A 116 -3.10 -26.54 0.22
N ALA A 117 -4.13 -27.39 0.30
CA ALA A 117 -4.98 -27.73 -0.84
C ALA A 117 -5.70 -26.49 -1.42
N ALA A 118 -6.24 -25.63 -0.55
CA ALA A 118 -6.94 -24.42 -0.94
C ALA A 118 -5.99 -23.40 -1.58
N ILE A 119 -4.83 -23.18 -0.97
CA ILE A 119 -3.78 -22.30 -1.51
C ILE A 119 -3.31 -22.79 -2.88
N ARG A 120 -3.01 -24.09 -3.00
CA ARG A 120 -2.59 -24.69 -4.26
C ARG A 120 -3.66 -24.56 -5.34
N LYS A 121 -4.94 -24.76 -5.00
CA LYS A 121 -6.07 -24.55 -5.92
C LYS A 121 -6.08 -23.11 -6.43
N VAL A 122 -6.03 -22.12 -5.54
CA VAL A 122 -6.06 -20.69 -5.90
C VAL A 122 -4.83 -20.30 -6.71
N PHE A 123 -3.62 -20.66 -6.28
CA PHE A 123 -2.38 -20.38 -7.00
C PHE A 123 -2.37 -21.02 -8.40
N GLY A 124 -2.94 -22.22 -8.54
CA GLY A 124 -3.14 -22.86 -9.84
C GLY A 124 -3.98 -22.01 -10.79
N LEU A 125 -5.03 -21.35 -10.29
CA LEU A 125 -5.88 -20.46 -11.09
C LEU A 125 -5.12 -19.20 -11.51
N PHE A 126 -4.35 -18.59 -10.61
CA PHE A 126 -3.49 -17.44 -10.93
C PHE A 126 -2.48 -17.78 -12.04
N ILE A 127 -1.82 -18.94 -11.94
CA ILE A 127 -0.85 -19.43 -12.93
C ILE A 127 -1.55 -19.71 -14.26
N GLN A 128 -2.70 -20.38 -14.25
CA GLN A 128 -3.47 -20.69 -15.47
C GLN A 128 -3.92 -19.42 -16.22
N LEU A 129 -4.29 -18.38 -15.47
CA LEU A 129 -4.69 -17.08 -16.01
C LEU A 129 -3.50 -16.19 -16.40
N GLY A 130 -2.26 -16.59 -16.06
CA GLY A 130 -1.05 -15.82 -16.36
C GLY A 130 -1.01 -14.46 -15.65
N LEU A 131 -1.55 -14.38 -14.44
CA LEU A 131 -1.66 -13.10 -13.72
C LEU A 131 -0.29 -12.63 -13.22
N ILE A 132 0.05 -11.40 -13.60
CA ILE A 132 1.31 -10.73 -13.26
C ILE A 132 1.05 -9.43 -12.51
N ARG A 133 1.93 -9.08 -11.57
CA ARG A 133 1.90 -7.79 -10.88
C ARG A 133 2.49 -6.69 -11.77
N LEU A 134 2.26 -5.43 -11.40
CA LEU A 134 2.76 -4.26 -12.13
C LEU A 134 4.30 -4.26 -12.30
N CYS A 135 5.04 -4.85 -11.36
CA CYS A 135 6.49 -5.01 -11.44
C CYS A 135 6.95 -6.20 -12.31
N GLY A 136 6.02 -6.89 -12.99
CA GLY A 136 6.31 -7.95 -13.95
C GLY A 136 6.50 -9.35 -13.37
N ILE A 137 6.44 -9.51 -12.03
CA ILE A 137 6.54 -10.82 -11.38
C ILE A 137 5.18 -11.52 -11.31
N SER A 138 5.20 -12.85 -11.17
CA SER A 138 3.99 -13.64 -10.93
C SER A 138 3.24 -13.18 -9.67
N ALA A 139 1.91 -13.10 -9.76
CA ALA A 139 1.06 -12.76 -8.62
C ALA A 139 1.22 -13.73 -7.45
N THR A 140 1.31 -15.04 -7.73
CA THR A 140 1.50 -16.08 -6.70
C THR A 140 2.82 -15.95 -5.97
N ALA A 141 3.89 -15.50 -6.66
CA ALA A 141 5.18 -15.23 -6.06
C ALA A 141 5.10 -14.07 -5.05
N HIS A 142 4.28 -13.05 -5.30
CA HIS A 142 4.04 -11.97 -4.33
C HIS A 142 3.25 -12.48 -3.13
N TYR A 143 2.13 -13.17 -3.33
CA TYR A 143 1.32 -13.68 -2.23
C TYR A 143 2.08 -14.65 -1.34
N ASN A 144 2.92 -15.50 -1.93
CA ASN A 144 3.76 -16.42 -1.18
C ASN A 144 4.80 -15.70 -0.32
N ARG A 145 5.37 -14.56 -0.76
CA ARG A 145 6.26 -13.74 0.08
C ARG A 145 5.53 -13.11 1.26
N VAL A 146 4.35 -12.56 1.02
CA VAL A 146 3.52 -11.98 2.10
C VAL A 146 3.17 -13.06 3.12
N ALA A 147 2.74 -14.24 2.66
CA ALA A 147 2.46 -15.40 3.52
C ALA A 147 3.70 -15.89 4.28
N GLY A 148 4.85 -16.00 3.60
CA GLY A 148 6.12 -16.39 4.23
C GLY A 148 6.51 -15.44 5.37
N ALA A 149 6.32 -14.14 5.18
CA ALA A 149 6.66 -13.15 6.21
C ALA A 149 5.70 -13.27 7.40
N VAL A 150 4.40 -13.44 7.16
CA VAL A 150 3.40 -13.70 8.20
C VAL A 150 3.69 -14.97 8.99
N TRP A 151 4.12 -16.05 8.32
CA TRP A 151 4.56 -17.28 8.97
C TRP A 151 5.79 -17.08 9.85
N GLY A 152 6.80 -16.36 9.35
CA GLY A 152 8.02 -16.04 10.12
C GLY A 152 7.72 -15.19 11.36
N LEU A 153 6.78 -14.25 11.25
CA LEU A 153 6.33 -13.38 12.35
C LEU A 153 5.60 -14.14 13.46
N LYS A 154 5.07 -15.34 13.17
CA LYS A 154 4.31 -16.15 14.14
C LYS A 154 3.23 -15.34 14.87
N MET A 155 2.49 -14.52 14.13
CA MET A 155 1.47 -13.59 14.65
C MET A 155 0.47 -14.27 15.59
N ASP A 156 0.23 -15.57 15.38
CA ASP A 156 -0.45 -16.47 16.30
C ASP A 156 0.25 -17.83 16.24
N ASN A 157 0.85 -18.29 17.35
CA ASN A 157 1.54 -19.59 17.35
C ASN A 157 0.57 -20.76 17.18
N GLU A 158 -0.64 -20.66 17.73
CA GLU A 158 -1.64 -21.73 17.65
C GLU A 158 -2.30 -21.74 16.27
N ASN A 159 -2.53 -20.57 15.69
CA ASN A 159 -3.20 -20.39 14.40
C ASN A 159 -2.24 -19.93 13.28
N ILE A 160 -0.96 -20.31 13.33
CA ILE A 160 0.07 -19.82 12.41
C ILE A 160 -0.31 -20.09 10.95
N HIS A 161 -0.81 -21.29 10.66
CA HIS A 161 -1.20 -21.70 9.32
C HIS A 161 -2.44 -20.95 8.82
N LYS A 162 -3.37 -20.61 9.72
CA LYS A 162 -4.58 -19.83 9.40
C LYS A 162 -4.19 -18.46 8.86
N TYR A 163 -3.42 -17.67 9.61
CA TYR A 163 -3.04 -16.31 9.18
C TYR A 163 -2.06 -16.31 8.01
N THR A 164 -1.21 -17.34 7.91
CA THR A 164 -0.38 -17.57 6.72
C THR A 164 -1.24 -17.81 5.48
N ALA A 165 -2.31 -18.60 5.58
CA ALA A 165 -3.24 -18.83 4.49
C ALA A 165 -4.08 -17.59 4.14
N VAL A 166 -4.54 -16.83 5.15
CA VAL A 166 -5.19 -15.51 4.93
C VAL A 166 -4.27 -14.61 4.12
N ALA A 167 -3.00 -14.52 4.50
CA ALA A 167 -1.99 -13.74 3.78
C ALA A 167 -1.72 -14.29 2.37
N GLY A 168 -1.76 -15.60 2.16
CA GLY A 168 -1.66 -16.21 0.83
C GLY A 168 -2.87 -15.95 -0.07
N LEU A 169 -4.03 -15.62 0.50
CA LEU A 169 -5.30 -15.40 -0.21
C LEU A 169 -5.75 -13.93 -0.25
N HIS A 170 -4.97 -12.99 0.29
CA HIS A 170 -5.44 -11.63 0.58
C HIS A 170 -6.00 -10.86 -0.64
N ASP A 171 -5.42 -11.06 -1.82
CA ASP A 171 -5.87 -10.44 -3.09
C ASP A 171 -6.70 -11.39 -3.97
N ALA A 172 -7.01 -12.62 -3.50
CA ALA A 172 -7.67 -13.65 -4.32
C ALA A 172 -9.04 -13.21 -4.84
N ILE A 173 -9.82 -12.51 -4.03
CA ILE A 173 -11.13 -12.00 -4.44
C ILE A 173 -10.96 -10.87 -5.46
N GLU A 174 -10.06 -9.91 -5.21
CA GLU A 174 -9.82 -8.76 -6.09
C GLU A 174 -9.41 -9.19 -7.50
N ASP A 175 -8.46 -10.12 -7.58
CA ASP A 175 -7.80 -10.47 -8.83
C ASP A 175 -8.54 -11.55 -9.64
N LEU A 176 -9.37 -12.38 -8.99
CA LEU A 176 -10.04 -13.50 -9.67
C LEU A 176 -11.55 -13.30 -9.89
N LEU A 177 -12.26 -12.55 -9.03
CA LEU A 177 -13.73 -12.51 -9.05
C LEU A 177 -14.32 -12.11 -10.41
N ASN A 178 -13.72 -11.11 -11.06
CA ASN A 178 -14.22 -10.58 -12.33
C ASN A 178 -13.66 -11.32 -13.57
N ILE A 179 -12.82 -12.34 -13.38
CA ILE A 179 -12.15 -13.07 -14.47
C ILE A 179 -12.60 -14.54 -14.51
N LEU A 180 -12.69 -15.18 -13.34
CA LEU A 180 -13.04 -16.59 -13.25
C LEU A 180 -14.48 -16.86 -13.69
N LYS A 181 -14.64 -18.00 -14.36
CA LYS A 181 -15.92 -18.51 -14.84
C LYS A 181 -16.26 -19.80 -14.11
N ASP A 182 -17.54 -19.97 -13.81
CA ASP A 182 -18.06 -21.22 -13.26
C ASP A 182 -18.05 -22.36 -14.30
N LYS A 183 -18.46 -23.56 -13.89
CA LYS A 183 -18.59 -24.74 -14.77
C LYS A 183 -19.53 -24.53 -15.97
N LYS A 184 -20.38 -23.51 -15.95
CA LYS A 184 -21.32 -23.14 -17.02
C LYS A 184 -20.79 -21.98 -17.88
N GLY A 185 -19.54 -21.54 -17.67
CA GLY A 185 -18.91 -20.46 -18.42
C GLY A 185 -19.34 -19.05 -17.99
N ARG A 186 -20.06 -18.91 -16.87
CA ARG A 186 -20.54 -17.62 -16.36
C ARG A 186 -19.51 -17.02 -15.41
N VAL A 187 -19.12 -15.76 -15.64
CA VAL A 187 -18.26 -15.02 -14.72
C VAL A 187 -18.96 -14.84 -13.37
N TYR A 188 -18.21 -14.89 -12.27
CA TYR A 188 -18.78 -14.61 -10.93
C TYR A 188 -19.17 -13.13 -10.83
N GLY A 189 -18.18 -12.24 -10.81
CA GLY A 189 -18.38 -10.80 -10.67
C GLY A 189 -19.08 -10.40 -9.36
N ILE A 190 -19.32 -9.09 -9.19
CA ILE A 190 -19.87 -8.54 -7.93
C ILE A 190 -21.26 -9.09 -7.53
N HIS A 191 -22.03 -9.64 -8.48
CA HIS A 191 -23.37 -10.19 -8.22
C HIS A 191 -23.35 -11.65 -7.77
N ARG A 192 -22.20 -12.32 -7.88
CA ARG A 192 -21.97 -13.69 -7.39
C ARG A 192 -20.75 -13.70 -6.48
N TYR A 193 -20.59 -12.62 -5.71
CA TYR A 193 -19.51 -12.44 -4.74
C TYR A 193 -19.54 -13.55 -3.70
N ASP A 194 -20.69 -13.78 -3.07
CA ASP A 194 -20.83 -14.80 -2.03
C ASP A 194 -20.53 -16.22 -2.56
N GLU A 195 -21.04 -16.55 -3.76
CA GLU A 195 -20.76 -17.83 -4.43
C GLU A 195 -19.26 -18.02 -4.70
N PHE A 196 -18.56 -16.96 -5.12
CA PHE A 196 -17.11 -17.01 -5.31
C PHE A 196 -16.37 -17.29 -4.00
N VAL A 197 -16.73 -16.57 -2.93
CA VAL A 197 -16.10 -16.75 -1.61
C VAL A 197 -16.32 -18.19 -1.13
N GLU A 198 -17.54 -18.72 -1.24
CA GLU A 198 -17.86 -20.10 -0.86
C GLU A 198 -17.08 -21.15 -1.66
N ASP A 199 -16.89 -20.92 -2.97
CA ASP A 199 -16.22 -21.88 -3.86
C ASP A 199 -14.70 -21.93 -3.68
N PHE A 200 -14.07 -20.83 -3.26
CA PHE A 200 -12.60 -20.68 -3.29
C PHE A 200 -11.95 -20.38 -1.95
N ILE A 201 -12.67 -19.83 -0.98
CA ILE A 201 -12.10 -19.42 0.30
C ILE A 201 -12.63 -20.32 1.42
N PRO A 202 -11.76 -21.06 2.14
CA PRO A 202 -12.17 -21.88 3.29
C PRO A 202 -12.95 -21.07 4.31
N LYS A 203 -14.00 -21.67 4.89
CA LYS A 203 -15.02 -20.97 5.69
C LYS A 203 -14.42 -20.15 6.83
N GLU A 204 -13.48 -20.72 7.58
CA GLU A 204 -12.80 -20.06 8.70
C GLU A 204 -11.85 -18.92 8.29
N LEU A 205 -11.52 -18.79 7.00
CA LEU A 205 -10.68 -17.71 6.47
C LEU A 205 -11.50 -16.57 5.84
N GLN A 206 -12.79 -16.81 5.55
CA GLN A 206 -13.60 -15.91 4.73
C GLN A 206 -13.67 -14.50 5.29
N GLU A 207 -13.98 -14.35 6.59
CA GLU A 207 -14.08 -13.03 7.23
C GLU A 207 -12.79 -12.21 7.06
N HIS A 208 -11.64 -12.82 7.33
CA HIS A 208 -10.34 -12.17 7.22
C HIS A 208 -9.97 -11.81 5.77
N VAL A 209 -10.19 -12.73 4.82
CA VAL A 209 -9.89 -12.49 3.40
C VAL A 209 -10.82 -11.42 2.80
N LYS A 210 -12.10 -11.43 3.17
CA LYS A 210 -13.06 -10.39 2.77
C LYS A 210 -12.67 -9.02 3.32
N LEU A 211 -12.18 -8.98 4.56
CA LEU A 211 -11.74 -7.73 5.18
C LEU A 211 -10.46 -7.18 4.52
N LEU A 212 -9.55 -8.07 4.10
CA LEU A 212 -8.37 -7.70 3.30
C LEU A 212 -8.73 -7.28 1.88
N THR A 213 -9.91 -7.64 1.36
CA THR A 213 -10.35 -7.25 0.03
C THR A 213 -10.83 -5.80 0.02
N ASN A 214 -10.25 -4.97 -0.85
CA ASN A 214 -10.71 -3.63 -1.16
C ASN A 214 -11.98 -3.68 -2.03
N ASN A 215 -13.10 -4.01 -1.37
CA ASN A 215 -14.42 -4.10 -1.99
C ASN A 215 -14.82 -2.83 -2.74
N TYR A 216 -14.34 -1.67 -2.31
CA TYR A 216 -14.56 -0.41 -3.02
C TYR A 216 -13.92 -0.39 -4.40
N ASP A 217 -12.65 -0.81 -4.52
CA ASP A 217 -11.97 -0.89 -5.80
C ASP A 217 -12.60 -1.96 -6.70
N LEU A 218 -12.98 -3.10 -6.13
CA LEU A 218 -13.70 -4.17 -6.82
C LEU A 218 -14.99 -3.65 -7.48
N ILE A 219 -15.81 -2.92 -6.73
CA ILE A 219 -17.05 -2.32 -7.22
C ILE A 219 -16.76 -1.27 -8.30
N LEU A 220 -15.81 -0.35 -8.06
CA LEU A 220 -15.45 0.69 -9.03
C LEU A 220 -14.93 0.08 -10.32
N GLY A 221 -14.10 -0.96 -10.24
CA GLY A 221 -13.59 -1.71 -11.38
C GLY A 221 -14.72 -2.33 -12.20
N HIS A 222 -15.71 -2.92 -11.53
CA HIS A 222 -16.90 -3.47 -12.19
C HIS A 222 -17.70 -2.38 -12.94
N ILE A 223 -17.98 -1.24 -12.30
CA ILE A 223 -18.71 -0.13 -12.92
C ILE A 223 -17.93 0.43 -14.12
N ASN A 224 -16.61 0.59 -13.99
CA ASN A 224 -15.77 1.07 -15.08
C ASN A 224 -15.81 0.13 -16.29
N GLN A 225 -15.75 -1.18 -16.07
CA GLN A 225 -15.90 -2.15 -17.16
C GLN A 225 -17.27 -2.07 -17.82
N GLN A 226 -18.35 -1.85 -17.06
CA GLN A 226 -19.68 -1.65 -17.64
C GLN A 226 -19.73 -0.40 -18.53
N PHE A 227 -19.12 0.71 -18.09
CA PHE A 227 -19.08 1.94 -18.86
C PHE A 227 -18.29 1.79 -20.15
N ILE A 228 -17.13 1.13 -20.10
CA ILE A 228 -16.35 0.81 -21.30
C ILE A 228 -17.18 -0.06 -22.27
N LYS A 229 -17.87 -1.09 -21.77
CA LYS A 229 -18.70 -1.97 -22.61
C LYS A 229 -19.93 -1.28 -23.21
N THR A 230 -20.42 -0.21 -22.59
CA THR A 230 -21.63 0.51 -23.00
C THR A 230 -21.32 1.87 -23.64
N ASP A 231 -20.04 2.14 -23.94
CA ASP A 231 -19.55 3.41 -24.48
C ASP A 231 -20.06 4.64 -23.69
N ARG A 232 -20.10 4.51 -22.36
CA ARG A 232 -20.58 5.56 -21.45
C ARG A 232 -19.40 6.28 -20.81
N SER A 233 -19.43 7.61 -20.82
CA SER A 233 -18.39 8.43 -20.18
C SER A 233 -18.39 8.28 -18.64
N MET A 234 -17.22 8.12 -18.03
CA MET A 234 -17.02 8.10 -16.58
C MET A 234 -17.06 9.53 -15.99
N THR A 235 -18.26 10.08 -15.85
CA THR A 235 -18.50 11.33 -15.13
C THR A 235 -18.95 11.06 -13.69
N LYS A 236 -18.73 12.01 -12.76
CA LYS A 236 -19.18 11.87 -11.35
C LYS A 236 -20.67 11.52 -11.26
N LYS A 237 -21.52 12.20 -12.03
CA LYS A 237 -22.97 11.93 -12.08
C LYS A 237 -23.28 10.51 -12.56
N ASN A 238 -22.59 10.04 -13.60
CA ASN A 238 -22.80 8.69 -14.10
C ASN A 238 -22.35 7.65 -13.09
N LEU A 239 -21.18 7.86 -12.46
CA LEU A 239 -20.65 6.99 -11.42
C LEU A 239 -21.62 6.85 -10.25
N LEU A 240 -22.10 7.96 -9.68
CA LEU A 240 -23.05 7.95 -8.56
C LEU A 240 -24.34 7.19 -8.91
N ASN A 241 -24.92 7.45 -10.08
CA ASN A 241 -26.10 6.72 -10.54
C ASN A 241 -25.80 5.21 -10.72
N ALA A 242 -24.65 4.85 -11.28
CA ALA A 242 -24.27 3.44 -11.39
C ALA A 242 -24.13 2.77 -10.01
N ILE A 243 -23.55 3.45 -9.04
CA ILE A 243 -23.46 2.97 -7.65
C ILE A 243 -24.86 2.71 -7.09
N GLU A 244 -25.80 3.66 -7.23
CA GLU A 244 -27.19 3.49 -6.78
C GLU A 244 -27.91 2.32 -7.46
N VAL A 245 -27.73 2.17 -8.79
CA VAL A 245 -28.34 1.08 -9.56
C VAL A 245 -27.76 -0.27 -9.12
N GLN A 246 -26.45 -0.34 -8.91
CA GLN A 246 -25.80 -1.57 -8.45
C GLN A 246 -26.21 -1.92 -7.02
N HIS A 247 -26.31 -0.94 -6.12
CA HIS A 247 -26.82 -1.12 -4.77
C HIS A 247 -28.22 -1.76 -4.77
N ARG A 248 -29.17 -1.23 -5.55
CA ARG A 248 -30.53 -1.80 -5.63
C ARG A 248 -30.58 -3.24 -6.17
N ARG A 249 -29.57 -3.63 -6.93
CA ARG A 249 -29.44 -4.99 -7.51
C ARG A 249 -28.63 -5.94 -6.64
N ASN A 250 -27.99 -5.44 -5.58
CA ASN A 250 -27.08 -6.20 -4.76
C ASN A 250 -27.49 -6.08 -3.28
N SER A 251 -28.28 -7.04 -2.81
CA SER A 251 -28.74 -7.14 -1.42
C SER A 251 -27.82 -8.00 -0.55
N GLY A 252 -26.66 -8.41 -1.07
CA GLY A 252 -25.68 -9.23 -0.35
C GLY A 252 -24.68 -8.41 0.45
N GLU A 253 -23.55 -9.03 0.79
CA GLU A 253 -22.50 -8.47 1.67
C GLU A 253 -21.88 -7.16 1.15
N LEU A 254 -21.94 -6.91 -0.16
CA LEU A 254 -21.44 -5.67 -0.76
C LEU A 254 -22.37 -4.45 -0.56
N GLY A 255 -23.60 -4.63 -0.06
CA GLY A 255 -24.60 -3.55 0.07
C GLY A 255 -24.08 -2.33 0.84
N LEU A 256 -23.50 -2.55 2.01
CA LEU A 256 -22.94 -1.49 2.86
C LEU A 256 -21.80 -0.71 2.16
N HIS A 257 -21.00 -1.38 1.34
CA HIS A 257 -19.90 -0.76 0.61
C HIS A 257 -20.41 0.19 -0.48
N PHE A 258 -21.54 -0.12 -1.13
CA PHE A 258 -22.17 0.81 -2.07
C PHE A 258 -22.66 2.08 -1.38
N GLU A 259 -23.29 1.95 -0.22
CA GLU A 259 -23.82 3.07 0.56
C GLU A 259 -22.71 4.03 0.99
N LYS A 260 -21.68 3.52 1.68
CA LYS A 260 -20.52 4.31 2.13
C LYS A 260 -19.81 4.99 0.97
N MET A 261 -19.63 4.27 -0.14
CA MET A 261 -19.00 4.83 -1.34
C MET A 261 -19.85 5.94 -1.97
N HIS A 262 -21.17 5.76 -2.05
CA HIS A 262 -22.06 6.79 -2.57
C HIS A 262 -21.95 8.07 -1.74
N GLU A 263 -22.05 7.95 -0.41
CA GLU A 263 -21.97 9.08 0.52
C GLU A 263 -20.64 9.83 0.39
N LEU A 264 -19.51 9.13 0.42
CA LEU A 264 -18.19 9.73 0.29
C LEU A 264 -18.04 10.46 -1.05
N LEU A 265 -18.36 9.79 -2.15
CA LEU A 265 -18.12 10.34 -3.49
C LEU A 265 -19.09 11.47 -3.83
N TYR A 266 -20.32 11.44 -3.32
CA TYR A 266 -21.28 12.53 -3.46
C TYR A 266 -20.71 13.83 -2.89
N ASN A 267 -20.15 13.77 -1.68
CA ASN A 267 -19.58 14.91 -0.96
C ASN A 267 -18.16 15.30 -1.41
N SER A 268 -17.46 14.46 -2.16
CA SER A 268 -16.08 14.72 -2.59
C SER A 268 -16.00 15.66 -3.81
N ASP A 269 -15.10 16.65 -3.79
CA ASP A 269 -14.75 17.42 -4.99
C ASP A 269 -13.79 16.59 -5.87
N ILE A 270 -14.36 15.86 -6.83
CA ILE A 270 -13.62 15.03 -7.77
C ILE A 270 -13.74 15.65 -9.16
N LYS A 271 -12.66 16.26 -9.62
CA LYS A 271 -12.52 16.85 -10.94
C LYS A 271 -11.48 16.04 -11.71
N GLU A 272 -11.83 15.69 -12.95
CA GLU A 272 -10.97 14.91 -13.87
C GLU A 272 -10.60 13.51 -13.34
N ASP A 273 -10.19 12.62 -14.25
CA ASP A 273 -9.88 11.19 -13.98
C ASP A 273 -10.74 10.56 -12.87
N ILE A 274 -12.07 10.65 -13.05
CA ILE A 274 -13.07 10.36 -12.01
C ILE A 274 -12.84 8.97 -11.41
N TYR A 275 -12.47 7.99 -12.24
CA TYR A 275 -12.22 6.62 -11.80
C TYR A 275 -11.02 6.53 -10.85
N LYS A 276 -9.84 7.06 -11.23
CA LYS A 276 -8.65 6.98 -10.38
C LYS A 276 -8.82 7.78 -9.10
N ASN A 277 -9.46 8.95 -9.18
CA ASN A 277 -9.69 9.80 -8.02
C ASN A 277 -10.73 9.19 -7.06
N ALA A 278 -11.80 8.56 -7.56
CA ALA A 278 -12.75 7.82 -6.74
C ALA A 278 -12.07 6.64 -6.01
N LYS A 279 -11.27 5.85 -6.73
CA LYS A 279 -10.47 4.76 -6.13
C LYS A 279 -9.60 5.25 -4.99
N TRP A 280 -8.90 6.36 -5.21
CA TRP A 280 -8.02 6.94 -4.20
C TRP A 280 -8.79 7.42 -2.97
N ARG A 281 -9.92 8.12 -3.16
CA ARG A 281 -10.78 8.57 -2.06
C ARG A 281 -11.32 7.42 -1.23
N CYS A 282 -11.81 6.36 -1.86
CA CYS A 282 -12.29 5.18 -1.14
C CYS A 282 -11.16 4.45 -0.40
N TYR A 283 -9.96 4.36 -0.99
CA TYR A 283 -8.82 3.77 -0.30
C TYR A 283 -8.46 4.55 0.98
N GLU A 284 -8.36 5.88 0.85
CA GLU A 284 -7.93 6.78 1.93
C GLU A 284 -8.96 6.87 3.06
N ASN A 285 -10.26 6.95 2.71
CA ASN A 285 -11.30 7.32 3.67
C ASN A 285 -12.18 6.14 4.12
N LEU A 286 -12.18 5.02 3.39
CA LEU A 286 -13.07 3.89 3.69
C LEU A 286 -12.30 2.60 3.92
N TYR A 287 -11.56 2.09 2.94
CA TYR A 287 -11.02 0.72 2.98
C TYR A 287 -10.15 0.42 4.20
N ILE A 288 -9.07 1.19 4.42
CA ILE A 288 -8.17 0.96 5.56
C ILE A 288 -8.87 1.30 6.89
N HIS A 289 -9.74 2.31 6.88
CA HIS A 289 -10.49 2.73 8.07
C HIS A 289 -11.48 1.64 8.53
N ASP A 290 -12.27 1.09 7.61
CA ASP A 290 -13.20 0.00 7.86
C ASP A 290 -12.47 -1.25 8.35
N MET A 291 -11.34 -1.60 7.74
CA MET A 291 -10.49 -2.71 8.20
C MET A 291 -10.02 -2.50 9.65
N ALA A 292 -9.58 -1.30 9.99
CA ALA A 292 -9.14 -0.94 11.33
C ALA A 292 -10.30 -1.07 12.35
N ILE A 293 -11.48 -0.53 12.04
CA ILE A 293 -12.66 -0.62 12.90
C ILE A 293 -13.09 -2.08 13.10
N SER A 294 -13.26 -2.84 12.02
CA SER A 294 -13.73 -4.22 12.12
C SER A 294 -12.77 -5.11 12.90
N THR A 295 -11.45 -4.98 12.69
CA THR A 295 -10.48 -5.75 13.47
C THR A 295 -10.46 -5.39 14.95
N LYS A 296 -10.74 -4.12 15.29
CA LYS A 296 -10.93 -3.69 16.68
C LYS A 296 -12.21 -4.27 17.29
N GLU A 297 -13.33 -4.25 16.56
CA GLU A 297 -14.60 -4.83 17.01
C GLU A 297 -14.52 -6.35 17.21
N MET A 298 -13.75 -7.05 16.38
CA MET A 298 -13.44 -8.47 16.52
C MET A 298 -12.45 -8.78 17.67
N ASN A 299 -11.80 -7.75 18.23
CA ASN A 299 -10.64 -7.90 19.12
C ASN A 299 -9.53 -8.79 18.54
N ASP A 300 -9.32 -8.70 17.22
CA ASP A 300 -8.28 -9.44 16.49
C ASP A 300 -7.64 -8.57 15.41
N TYR A 301 -6.50 -7.97 15.75
CA TYR A 301 -5.77 -7.05 14.88
C TYR A 301 -4.89 -7.74 13.82
N ARG A 302 -4.81 -9.07 13.82
CA ARG A 302 -3.88 -9.82 12.94
C ARG A 302 -4.18 -9.62 11.47
N THR A 303 -5.46 -9.51 11.11
CA THR A 303 -5.85 -9.19 9.73
C THR A 303 -5.34 -7.82 9.30
N PHE A 304 -5.41 -6.84 10.20
CA PHE A 304 -4.90 -5.50 9.96
C PHE A 304 -3.36 -5.51 9.83
N GLN A 305 -2.66 -6.29 10.66
CA GLN A 305 -1.22 -6.51 10.58
C GLN A 305 -0.77 -7.19 9.27
N ILE A 306 -1.53 -8.17 8.75
CA ILE A 306 -1.25 -8.79 7.44
C ILE A 306 -1.22 -7.71 6.34
N LYS A 307 -2.09 -6.69 6.43
CA LYS A 307 -2.08 -5.60 5.46
C LYS A 307 -0.81 -4.76 5.53
N ALA A 308 -0.21 -4.56 6.70
CA ALA A 308 1.11 -3.92 6.80
C ALA A 308 2.19 -4.74 6.08
N VAL A 309 2.20 -6.06 6.26
CA VAL A 309 3.16 -6.95 5.58
C VAL A 309 3.02 -6.86 4.06
N ASP A 310 1.79 -6.88 3.53
CA ASP A 310 1.53 -6.66 2.09
C ASP A 310 2.03 -5.29 1.61
N LEU A 311 1.72 -4.21 2.33
CA LEU A 311 2.14 -2.87 1.95
C LEU A 311 3.68 -2.72 1.93
N LEU A 312 4.38 -3.33 2.88
CA LEU A 312 5.85 -3.35 2.93
C LEU A 312 6.46 -4.30 1.89
N ASP A 313 5.83 -5.42 1.53
CA ASP A 313 6.30 -6.24 0.41
C ASP A 313 6.24 -5.46 -0.91
N ASN A 314 5.15 -4.73 -1.13
CA ASN A 314 5.00 -3.85 -2.30
C ASN A 314 6.05 -2.72 -2.33
N ALA A 315 6.59 -2.31 -1.18
CA ALA A 315 7.64 -1.29 -1.09
C ALA A 315 8.97 -1.73 -1.74
N HIS A 316 9.28 -3.02 -1.80
CA HIS A 316 10.53 -3.50 -2.42
C HIS A 316 10.53 -3.39 -3.94
N GLY A 317 9.34 -3.54 -4.55
CA GLY A 317 9.16 -3.29 -5.98
C GLY A 317 9.06 -1.81 -6.33
N ARG A 318 9.08 -0.90 -5.34
CA ARG A 318 8.76 0.53 -5.53
C ARG A 318 9.66 1.20 -6.57
N ASP A 319 10.94 0.85 -6.63
CA ASP A 319 11.87 1.45 -7.59
C ASP A 319 11.56 1.07 -9.05
N SER A 320 10.77 0.02 -9.29
CA SER A 320 10.25 -0.31 -10.63
C SER A 320 9.02 0.52 -11.04
N LEU A 321 8.37 1.21 -10.08
CA LEU A 321 7.16 2.00 -10.33
C LEU A 321 7.49 3.40 -10.88
N SER A 322 6.51 3.99 -11.57
CA SER A 322 6.52 5.40 -11.91
C SER A 322 6.58 6.28 -10.65
N MET A 323 7.09 7.51 -10.76
CA MET A 323 7.21 8.43 -9.63
C MET A 323 5.89 8.62 -8.87
N GLU A 324 4.78 8.75 -9.59
CA GLU A 324 3.45 8.82 -8.99
C GLU A 324 3.09 7.55 -8.22
N GLY A 325 3.39 6.37 -8.77
CA GLY A 325 3.22 5.09 -8.09
C GLY A 325 4.04 4.98 -6.80
N ARG A 326 5.28 5.50 -6.80
CA ARG A 326 6.15 5.54 -5.61
C ARG A 326 5.55 6.41 -4.51
N ILE A 327 5.14 7.63 -4.85
CA ILE A 327 4.50 8.57 -3.92
C ILE A 327 3.23 7.95 -3.34
N ARG A 328 2.35 7.39 -4.19
CA ARG A 328 1.12 6.73 -3.72
C ARG A 328 1.42 5.57 -2.78
N ASN A 329 2.39 4.72 -3.10
CA ASN A 329 2.76 3.60 -2.23
C ASN A 329 3.26 4.07 -0.85
N ILE A 330 4.05 5.15 -0.77
CA ILE A 330 4.47 5.72 0.52
C ILE A 330 3.26 6.30 1.27
N ILE A 331 2.37 7.04 0.61
CA ILE A 331 1.15 7.57 1.24
C ILE A 331 0.26 6.45 1.78
N LYS A 332 0.16 5.30 1.08
CA LYS A 332 -0.56 4.13 1.57
C LYS A 332 -0.02 3.59 2.90
N LEU A 333 1.30 3.57 3.07
CA LEU A 333 1.94 3.20 4.36
C LEU A 333 1.55 4.18 5.46
N GLY A 334 1.61 5.48 5.17
CA GLY A 334 1.19 6.52 6.11
C GLY A 334 -0.28 6.42 6.52
N ILE A 335 -1.19 6.16 5.57
CA ILE A 335 -2.63 5.97 5.85
C ILE A 335 -2.84 4.76 6.76
N TRP A 336 -2.20 3.63 6.47
CA TRP A 336 -2.31 2.43 7.30
C TRP A 336 -1.83 2.69 8.73
N ALA A 337 -0.65 3.29 8.88
CA ALA A 337 -0.08 3.56 10.19
C ALA A 337 -0.90 4.60 10.99
N SER A 338 -1.48 5.62 10.33
CA SER A 338 -2.43 6.55 10.95
C SER A 338 -3.69 5.86 11.46
N GLN A 339 -4.28 4.97 10.67
CA GLN A 339 -5.45 4.22 11.13
C GLN A 339 -5.08 3.28 12.29
N GLY A 340 -3.94 2.59 12.23
CA GLY A 340 -3.46 1.75 13.32
C GLY A 340 -3.23 2.52 14.62
N TYR A 341 -2.59 3.69 14.55
CA TYR A 341 -2.42 4.57 15.72
C TYR A 341 -3.76 5.02 16.31
N ASN A 342 -4.75 5.34 15.46
CA ASN A 342 -6.10 5.74 15.88
C ASN A 342 -6.88 4.64 16.59
N LEU A 343 -6.48 3.37 16.45
CA LEU A 343 -7.10 2.30 17.21
C LEU A 343 -6.84 2.43 18.71
N GLN A 344 -5.77 3.12 19.10
CA GLN A 344 -5.36 3.30 20.50
C GLN A 344 -5.29 1.96 21.25
N SER A 345 -4.73 0.95 20.59
CA SER A 345 -4.59 -0.39 21.16
C SER A 345 -3.48 -0.42 22.20
N ASP A 346 -3.69 -1.15 23.28
CA ASP A 346 -2.65 -1.51 24.26
C ASP A 346 -1.87 -2.77 23.83
N TRP A 347 -2.27 -3.41 22.72
CA TRP A 347 -1.62 -4.61 22.21
C TRP A 347 -0.30 -4.26 21.50
N LEU A 348 0.81 -4.56 22.18
CA LEU A 348 2.17 -4.23 21.74
C LEU A 348 2.49 -4.62 20.29
N PRO A 349 2.18 -5.84 19.79
CA PRO A 349 2.50 -6.23 18.42
C PRO A 349 1.89 -5.32 17.35
N LEU A 350 0.69 -4.76 17.57
CA LEU A 350 0.12 -3.80 16.63
C LEU A 350 0.88 -2.47 16.66
N ASN A 351 1.22 -1.98 17.85
CA ASN A 351 1.94 -0.73 18.03
C ASN A 351 3.34 -0.79 17.42
N ASP A 352 4.03 -1.92 17.55
CA ASP A 352 5.33 -2.16 16.93
C ASP A 352 5.26 -2.10 15.40
N PHE A 353 4.23 -2.70 14.80
CA PHE A 353 4.00 -2.63 13.35
C PHE A 353 3.66 -1.21 12.89
N VAL A 354 2.86 -0.48 13.66
CA VAL A 354 2.56 0.93 13.39
C VAL A 354 3.84 1.77 13.38
N MET A 355 4.72 1.58 14.36
CA MET A 355 6.01 2.26 14.41
C MET A 355 6.92 1.89 13.22
N GLU A 356 7.05 0.59 12.91
CA GLU A 356 7.84 0.10 11.78
C GLU A 356 7.38 0.70 10.45
N VAL A 357 6.07 0.64 10.17
CA VAL A 357 5.47 1.15 8.92
C VAL A 357 5.55 2.66 8.82
N TYR A 358 5.39 3.39 9.93
CA TYR A 358 5.55 4.85 9.94
C TYR A 358 6.97 5.28 9.61
N GLU A 359 7.94 4.64 10.24
CA GLU A 359 9.36 4.93 10.03
C GLU A 359 9.77 4.61 8.59
N GLU A 360 9.31 3.49 8.04
CA GLU A 360 9.49 3.15 6.62
C GLU A 360 8.90 4.22 5.68
N ALA A 361 7.67 4.68 5.96
CA ALA A 361 7.05 5.73 5.16
C ALA A 361 7.88 7.01 5.18
N LEU A 362 8.38 7.41 6.36
CA LEU A 362 9.16 8.63 6.54
C LEU A 362 10.51 8.55 5.82
N VAL A 363 11.31 7.51 6.06
CA VAL A 363 12.63 7.34 5.44
C VAL A 363 12.52 7.31 3.91
N HIS A 364 11.51 6.63 3.37
CA HIS A 364 11.32 6.59 1.93
C HIS A 364 10.82 7.92 1.34
N ALA A 365 10.00 8.67 2.07
CA ALA A 365 9.59 10.02 1.65
C ALA A 365 10.80 10.95 1.60
N GLU A 366 11.64 10.94 2.63
CA GLU A 366 12.88 11.72 2.69
C GLU A 366 13.83 11.35 1.56
N HIS A 367 14.06 10.05 1.34
CA HIS A 367 14.92 9.57 0.26
C HIS A 367 14.48 10.10 -1.11
N LEU A 368 13.18 10.09 -1.41
CA LEU A 368 12.67 10.59 -2.70
C LEU A 368 12.90 12.08 -2.92
N VAL A 369 12.87 12.88 -1.86
CA VAL A 369 13.12 14.33 -1.92
C VAL A 369 14.62 14.61 -1.97
N ILE A 370 15.39 14.01 -1.06
CA ILE A 370 16.83 14.25 -0.90
C ILE A 370 17.61 13.82 -2.14
N LYS A 371 17.22 12.71 -2.77
CA LYS A 371 17.90 12.22 -3.97
C LYS A 371 17.99 13.29 -5.06
N ASP A 372 16.94 14.09 -5.27
CA ASP A 372 16.95 15.16 -6.26
C ASP A 372 17.89 16.31 -5.88
N LEU A 373 18.09 16.57 -4.58
CA LEU A 373 19.00 17.62 -4.10
C LEU A 373 20.47 17.32 -4.43
N PHE A 374 20.79 16.08 -4.79
CA PHE A 374 22.15 15.62 -5.11
C PHE A 374 22.49 15.63 -6.58
N GLU A 375 21.54 15.94 -7.45
CA GLU A 375 21.76 15.86 -8.88
C GLU A 375 22.76 16.94 -9.35
N PRO A 376 23.90 16.54 -9.95
CA PRO A 376 24.98 17.47 -10.28
C PRO A 376 24.67 18.34 -11.50
N GLN A 377 23.69 17.96 -12.31
CA GLN A 377 23.26 18.64 -13.52
C GLN A 377 21.83 19.16 -13.35
N SER A 378 21.51 20.29 -13.98
CA SER A 378 20.16 20.89 -13.92
C SER A 378 19.64 21.08 -12.49
N GLN A 379 20.50 21.55 -11.59
CA GLN A 379 20.21 21.67 -10.15
C GLN A 379 18.91 22.43 -9.83
N GLN A 380 18.55 23.44 -10.63
CA GLN A 380 17.28 24.16 -10.44
C GLN A 380 16.06 23.29 -10.76
N ASP A 381 16.10 22.52 -11.85
CA ASP A 381 14.99 21.62 -12.23
C ASP A 381 14.78 20.55 -11.17
N PHE A 382 15.87 19.99 -10.64
CA PHE A 382 15.80 18.99 -9.58
C PHE A 382 15.39 19.59 -8.23
N LEU A 383 15.77 20.84 -7.92
CA LEU A 383 15.22 21.55 -6.76
C LEU A 383 13.70 21.69 -6.88
N VAL A 384 13.18 22.09 -8.05
CA VAL A 384 11.73 22.19 -8.27
C VAL A 384 11.07 20.82 -8.11
N SER A 385 11.66 19.77 -8.68
CA SER A 385 11.19 18.39 -8.53
C SER A 385 11.15 17.95 -7.06
N ALA A 386 12.20 18.25 -6.29
CA ALA A 386 12.27 17.95 -4.85
C ALA A 386 11.13 18.63 -4.08
N LEU A 387 10.88 19.92 -4.35
CA LEU A 387 9.81 20.68 -3.69
C LEU A 387 8.41 20.18 -4.08
N ILE A 388 8.19 19.80 -5.35
CA ILE A 388 6.93 19.17 -5.80
C ILE A 388 6.72 17.81 -5.10
N LYS A 389 7.78 17.00 -4.99
CA LYS A 389 7.72 15.71 -4.29
C LYS A 389 7.40 15.92 -2.81
N PHE A 390 8.06 16.89 -2.16
CA PHE A 390 7.78 17.27 -0.79
C PHE A 390 6.31 17.66 -0.59
N GLU A 391 5.74 18.50 -1.48
CA GLU A 391 4.33 18.89 -1.41
C GLU A 391 3.40 17.67 -1.47
N LYS A 392 3.63 16.79 -2.45
CA LYS A 392 2.84 15.56 -2.64
C LYS A 392 2.99 14.57 -1.47
N LEU A 393 4.15 14.54 -0.82
CA LEU A 393 4.44 13.69 0.33
C LEU A 393 4.14 14.35 1.68
N SER A 394 3.60 15.58 1.68
CA SER A 394 3.32 16.28 2.93
C SER A 394 2.43 15.51 3.92
N PRO A 395 1.47 14.64 3.55
CA PRO A 395 0.75 13.80 4.53
C PRO A 395 1.65 12.85 5.34
N ILE A 396 2.88 12.59 4.87
CA ILE A 396 3.86 11.73 5.56
C ILE A 396 4.73 12.54 6.53
N PHE A 397 5.15 13.73 6.11
CA PHE A 397 6.06 14.57 6.91
C PHE A 397 5.41 15.24 8.11
N TYR A 398 4.08 15.27 8.18
CA TYR A 398 3.36 15.93 9.26
C TYR A 398 2.42 14.96 9.98
N SER A 399 2.22 15.17 11.27
CA SER A 399 1.12 14.56 11.99
C SER A 399 -0.16 15.37 11.77
N ASP A 400 -1.27 14.67 11.57
CA ASP A 400 -2.60 15.29 11.71
C ASP A 400 -2.98 15.45 13.20
N TYR A 401 -2.17 14.88 14.09
CA TYR A 401 -2.31 14.97 15.54
C TYR A 401 -1.70 16.26 16.06
N LYS A 402 -2.53 17.07 16.73
CA LYS A 402 -2.05 18.00 17.76
C LYS A 402 -1.81 17.16 19.01
N HIS A 403 -0.55 17.00 19.40
CA HIS A 403 -0.18 16.44 20.70
C HIS A 403 -0.70 17.32 21.84
#